data_AF-A0AAU7RG51-F1
#
_entry.id   AF-A0AAU7RG51-F1
#
_cell.length_a   1.000
_cell.length_b   1.000
_cell.length_c   1.000
_cell.angle_alpha   90.00
_cell.angle_beta   90.00
_cell.angle_gamma   90.00
#
_symmetry.space_group_name_H-M   'P 1'
#
loop_
_entity.id
_entity.type
_entity.pdbx_description
1 polymer ?
#
loop_
_entity_poly.entity_id
_entity_poly.type
_entity_poly.pdbx_seq_one_letter_code
_entity_poly.pdbx_strand_id
1 'polypeptide(L)'
;MSNHIPPGTGSFRLPTSTICMGIIAVLLLIISAFASGLGGMLIMLGLLALLTGIYVVATGRRSWALLPGGRRAGAIVLTGALVFFVAGGALSPAQPRERLEASKAAAEAQKLVDASASPSASATPTPTSSASDAGAPLDPEVTKALAAGASYEAPHAQPAYASKALDILATLPIKGRAPKTGYDRDEFGQAWADVDRNGCDTRNDILKRDLTQIAYANSVPCKVQSGTLADPYTAKIIGFVRGTTTSAAVQTDHVVALSDAWQKGAQQLSLGQRTALANDPLNLQATDGPTNQQKGDGDAATWLPPNKSFRCEYVARQISVKATYSLWVTQAEHDAMVGILTGCPGQLAPTNEKAPVETPAPASPAAVEPAPAAPAPPAVVAPAPAAPAPAPAVAPPAPAVVPPAPAPAPAPAPAPAVVPPAPAPAYYANCAAARAAGAAPLYAGQPGYRAGLDGDKDGVACEK
;
A
#
# COMPACT_ATOMS: atom_id res chain seq x y z
N MET A 1 28.32 -25.47 86.92
CA MET A 1 27.47 -25.92 85.81
C MET A 1 27.24 -24.73 84.90
N SER A 2 28.08 -24.55 83.87
CA SER A 2 27.97 -23.44 82.91
C SER A 2 27.50 -23.99 81.58
N ASN A 3 26.40 -23.45 81.09
CA ASN A 3 25.73 -23.83 79.85
C ASN A 3 26.56 -23.46 78.62
N HIS A 4 26.77 -24.43 77.73
CA HIS A 4 27.22 -24.20 76.35
C HIS A 4 26.02 -24.38 75.40
N ILE A 5 25.60 -23.28 74.77
CA ILE A 5 24.68 -23.28 73.63
C ILE A 5 25.52 -23.05 72.37
N PRO A 6 25.44 -23.88 71.32
CA PRO A 6 26.18 -23.68 70.08
C PRO A 6 25.56 -22.56 69.20
N PRO A 7 26.37 -21.79 68.46
CA PRO A 7 25.87 -20.74 67.58
C PRO A 7 25.15 -21.32 66.34
N GLY A 8 24.05 -20.66 65.98
CA GLY A 8 23.07 -21.09 65.00
C GLY A 8 23.52 -21.07 63.54
N THR A 9 22.75 -21.82 62.75
CA THR A 9 22.79 -21.97 61.31
C THR A 9 22.60 -20.61 60.60
N GLY A 10 23.64 -20.15 59.91
CA GLY A 10 23.57 -18.98 59.03
C GLY A 10 22.65 -19.25 57.83
N SER A 11 21.63 -18.41 57.66
CA SER A 11 20.74 -18.45 56.49
C SER A 11 21.48 -17.97 55.24
N PHE A 12 21.77 -18.88 54.32
CA PHE A 12 22.29 -18.55 52.98
C PHE A 12 21.20 -17.82 52.17
N ARG A 13 21.27 -16.50 52.06
CA ARG A 13 20.44 -15.74 51.10
C ARG A 13 21.20 -15.56 49.79
N LEU A 14 20.62 -16.03 48.69
CA LEU A 14 21.13 -15.80 47.34
C LEU A 14 20.98 -14.32 46.96
N PRO A 15 21.95 -13.70 46.28
CA PRO A 15 21.84 -12.31 45.85
C PRO A 15 20.74 -12.14 44.80
N THR A 16 19.98 -11.05 44.88
CA THR A 16 18.84 -10.76 43.99
C THR A 16 19.21 -10.82 42.50
N SER A 17 20.43 -10.41 42.14
CA SER A 17 20.93 -10.49 40.76
C SER A 17 21.07 -11.93 40.23
N THR A 18 21.39 -12.89 41.09
CA THR A 18 21.46 -14.31 40.73
C THR A 18 20.06 -14.88 40.46
N ILE A 19 19.08 -14.45 41.24
CA ILE A 19 17.67 -14.85 41.06
C ILE A 19 17.13 -14.28 39.74
N CYS A 20 17.36 -13.00 39.46
CA CYS A 20 16.92 -12.37 38.20
C CYS A 20 17.53 -13.02 36.96
N MET A 21 18.85 -13.27 36.95
CA MET A 21 19.51 -13.92 35.81
C MET A 21 19.05 -15.38 35.64
N GLY A 22 18.76 -16.08 36.73
CA GLY A 22 18.18 -17.42 36.69
C GLY A 22 16.79 -17.44 36.04
N ILE A 23 15.92 -16.49 36.39
CA ILE A 23 14.58 -16.36 35.78
C ILE A 23 14.69 -16.06 34.28
N ILE A 24 15.56 -15.13 33.88
CA ILE A 24 15.79 -14.78 32.48
C ILE A 24 16.30 -15.99 31.68
N ALA A 25 17.25 -16.74 32.23
CA ALA A 25 17.77 -17.95 31.59
C ALA A 25 16.68 -19.01 31.38
N VAL A 26 15.82 -19.25 32.37
CA VAL A 26 14.69 -20.18 32.25
C VAL A 26 13.68 -19.72 31.19
N LEU A 27 13.34 -18.43 31.15
CA LEU A 27 12.44 -17.88 30.13
C LEU A 27 13.00 -18.03 28.72
N LEU A 28 14.29 -17.75 28.52
CA LEU A 28 14.95 -17.91 27.21
C LEU A 28 14.98 -19.36 26.73
N LEU A 29 15.14 -20.31 27.66
CA LEU A 29 15.08 -21.74 27.35
C LEU A 29 13.68 -22.19 26.95
N ILE A 30 12.65 -21.69 27.65
CA ILE A 30 11.24 -21.98 27.32
C ILE A 30 10.90 -21.42 25.93
N ILE A 31 11.22 -20.15 25.66
CA ILE A 31 10.98 -19.51 24.35
C ILE A 31 11.64 -20.32 23.22
N SER A 32 12.87 -20.78 23.43
CA SER A 32 13.63 -21.48 22.39
C SER A 32 13.18 -22.92 22.18
N ALA A 33 12.68 -23.58 23.24
CA ALA A 33 12.01 -24.87 23.12
C ALA A 33 10.70 -24.76 22.32
N PHE A 34 9.91 -23.68 22.52
CA PHE A 34 8.69 -23.45 21.75
C PHE A 34 8.97 -23.09 20.28
N ALA A 35 9.97 -22.26 20.02
CA ALA A 35 10.24 -21.77 18.66
C ALA A 35 10.97 -22.80 17.77
N SER A 36 11.80 -23.65 18.36
CA SER A 36 12.75 -24.48 17.59
C SER A 36 12.92 -25.89 18.14
N GLY A 37 12.01 -26.32 19.01
CA GLY A 37 12.02 -27.66 19.61
C GLY A 37 13.24 -27.91 20.50
N LEU A 38 13.54 -29.19 20.72
CA LEU A 38 14.65 -29.62 21.57
C LEU A 38 16.01 -29.13 21.04
N GLY A 39 16.18 -29.05 19.72
CA GLY A 39 17.39 -28.52 19.09
C GLY A 39 17.67 -27.07 19.47
N GLY A 40 16.65 -26.20 19.39
CA GLY A 40 16.76 -24.80 19.80
C GLY A 40 17.01 -24.60 21.30
N MET A 41 16.39 -25.43 22.14
CA MET A 41 16.64 -25.41 23.59
C MET A 41 18.11 -25.74 23.91
N LEU A 42 18.69 -26.74 23.25
CA LEU A 42 20.10 -27.12 23.44
C LEU A 42 21.06 -26.04 22.93
N ILE A 43 20.76 -25.40 21.78
CA ILE A 43 21.55 -24.27 21.28
C ILE A 43 21.55 -23.11 22.29
N MET A 44 20.40 -22.80 22.90
CA MET A 44 20.34 -21.77 23.93
C MET A 44 21.04 -22.14 25.23
N LEU A 45 21.02 -23.41 25.64
CA LEU A 45 21.85 -23.90 26.74
C LEU A 45 23.34 -23.70 26.43
N GLY A 46 23.75 -23.98 25.19
CA GLY A 46 25.10 -23.73 24.68
C GLY A 46 25.49 -22.25 24.79
N LEU A 47 24.63 -21.33 24.35
CA LEU A 47 24.86 -19.88 24.44
C LEU A 47 24.97 -19.39 25.89
N LEU A 48 24.06 -19.82 26.77
CA LEU A 48 24.09 -19.46 28.20
C LEU A 48 25.35 -19.99 28.88
N ALA A 49 25.77 -21.23 28.58
CA ALA A 49 27.01 -21.80 29.06
C ALA A 49 28.23 -21.06 28.50
N LEU A 50 28.24 -20.72 27.22
CA LEU A 50 29.32 -19.98 26.56
C LEU A 50 29.54 -18.62 27.23
N LEU A 51 28.49 -17.81 27.35
CA LEU A 51 28.56 -16.48 27.97
C LEU A 51 28.95 -16.56 29.44
N THR A 52 28.42 -17.54 30.17
CA THR A 52 28.77 -17.76 31.59
C THR A 52 30.23 -18.21 31.74
N GLY A 53 30.73 -19.07 30.85
CA GLY A 53 32.12 -19.50 30.81
C GLY A 53 33.07 -18.34 30.49
N ILE A 54 32.76 -17.53 29.48
CA ILE A 54 33.53 -16.33 29.11
C ILE A 54 33.61 -15.37 30.30
N TYR A 55 32.48 -15.10 30.96
CA TYR A 55 32.43 -14.23 32.13
C TYR A 55 33.34 -14.74 33.26
N VAL A 56 33.31 -16.04 33.59
CA VAL A 56 34.15 -16.62 34.65
C VAL A 56 35.63 -16.59 34.29
N VAL A 57 35.99 -16.84 33.01
CA VAL A 57 37.39 -16.77 32.55
C VAL A 57 37.91 -15.32 32.59
N ALA A 58 37.10 -14.36 32.12
CA ALA A 58 37.48 -12.96 32.01
C ALA A 58 37.56 -12.27 33.38
N THR A 59 36.61 -12.55 34.27
CA THR A 59 36.51 -11.85 35.57
C THR A 59 37.15 -12.61 36.73
N GLY A 60 37.33 -13.93 36.61
CA GLY A 60 37.76 -14.80 37.71
C GLY A 60 36.74 -14.91 38.86
N ARG A 61 35.56 -14.31 38.72
CA ARG A 61 34.51 -14.26 39.75
C ARG A 61 33.53 -15.42 39.62
N ARG A 62 32.81 -15.69 40.71
CA ARG A 62 31.69 -16.64 40.69
C ARG A 62 30.59 -16.13 39.77
N SER A 63 29.97 -17.03 39.00
CA SER A 63 28.87 -16.66 38.11
C SER A 63 27.53 -16.64 38.84
N TRP A 64 26.52 -16.09 38.16
CA TRP A 64 25.12 -16.18 38.57
C TRP A 64 24.64 -17.65 38.69
N ALA A 65 25.24 -18.57 37.94
CA ALA A 65 24.94 -20.00 38.01
C ALA A 65 25.69 -20.73 39.14
N LEU A 66 26.17 -19.99 40.16
CA LEU A 66 26.90 -20.51 41.33
C LEU A 66 28.21 -21.26 40.99
N LEU A 67 28.74 -21.09 39.77
CA LEU A 67 29.99 -21.72 39.39
C LEU A 67 31.16 -21.13 40.19
N PRO A 68 32.09 -21.97 40.70
CA PRO A 68 33.25 -21.49 41.42
C PRO A 68 34.08 -20.55 40.55
N GLY A 69 34.55 -19.45 41.15
CA GLY A 69 35.42 -18.50 40.46
C GLY A 69 36.77 -19.16 40.14
N GLY A 70 37.18 -19.10 38.88
CA GLY A 70 38.47 -19.63 38.46
C GLY A 70 38.52 -19.91 36.96
N ARG A 71 39.64 -19.56 36.32
CA ARG A 71 39.82 -19.74 34.86
C ARG A 71 39.65 -21.19 34.40
N ARG A 72 40.01 -22.17 35.25
CA ARG A 72 39.79 -23.60 34.99
C ARG A 72 38.30 -23.98 34.99
N ALA A 73 37.53 -23.45 35.93
CA ALA A 73 36.08 -23.69 35.98
C ALA A 73 35.37 -23.07 34.78
N GLY A 74 35.75 -21.85 34.39
CA GLY A 74 35.23 -21.21 33.18
C GLY A 74 35.57 -21.98 31.90
N ALA A 75 36.80 -22.50 31.77
CA ALA A 75 37.22 -23.31 30.63
C ALA A 75 36.42 -24.62 30.49
N ILE A 76 36.10 -25.31 31.60
CA ILE A 76 35.27 -26.52 31.58
C ILE A 76 33.86 -26.22 31.06
N VAL A 77 33.27 -25.08 31.46
CA VAL A 77 31.93 -24.67 31.03
C VAL A 77 31.91 -24.30 29.54
N LEU A 78 32.99 -23.70 29.02
CA LEU A 78 33.14 -23.44 27.58
C LEU A 78 33.18 -24.73 26.76
N THR A 79 33.85 -25.77 27.26
CA THR A 79 33.86 -27.08 26.59
C THR A 79 32.47 -27.71 26.60
N GLY A 80 31.72 -27.59 27.70
CA GLY A 80 30.32 -28.02 27.77
C GLY A 80 29.41 -27.29 26.79
N ALA A 81 29.62 -25.98 26.59
CA ALA A 81 28.85 -25.18 25.64
C ALA A 81 28.96 -25.72 24.21
N LEU A 82 30.15 -26.13 23.79
CA LEU A 82 30.38 -26.72 22.47
C LEU A 82 29.59 -28.02 22.25
N VAL A 83 29.52 -28.87 23.27
CA VAL A 83 28.73 -30.11 23.22
C VAL A 83 27.25 -29.82 23.00
N PHE A 84 26.71 -28.79 23.66
CA PHE A 84 25.32 -28.36 23.48
C PHE A 84 25.03 -27.80 22.09
N PHE A 85 25.97 -27.04 21.49
CA PHE A 85 25.81 -26.57 20.10
C PHE A 85 25.81 -27.72 19.09
N VAL A 86 26.70 -28.69 19.26
CA VAL A 86 26.78 -29.86 18.36
C VAL A 86 25.53 -30.72 18.47
N ALA A 87 25.08 -31.02 19.70
CA ALA A 87 23.85 -31.79 19.93
C ALA A 87 22.61 -31.04 19.44
N GLY A 88 22.52 -29.73 19.69
CA GLY A 88 21.40 -28.90 19.23
C GLY A 88 21.32 -28.78 17.71
N GLY A 89 22.46 -28.69 17.03
CA GLY A 89 22.53 -28.74 15.57
C GLY A 89 22.09 -30.09 15.00
N ALA A 90 22.49 -31.20 15.61
CA ALA A 90 22.11 -32.55 15.17
C ALA A 90 20.62 -32.88 15.39
N LEU A 91 20.00 -32.29 16.41
CA LEU A 91 18.58 -32.47 16.76
C LEU A 91 17.67 -31.42 16.10
N SER A 92 18.22 -30.48 15.34
CA SER A 92 17.43 -29.51 14.59
C SER A 92 16.83 -30.17 13.34
N PRO A 93 15.54 -29.94 13.04
CA PRO A 93 14.90 -30.55 11.87
C PRO A 93 15.61 -30.09 10.59
N ALA A 94 16.02 -31.05 9.77
CA ALA A 94 16.66 -30.77 8.49
C ALA A 94 15.73 -29.92 7.61
N GLN A 95 16.18 -28.73 7.23
CA GLN A 95 15.46 -27.90 6.25
C GLN A 95 15.37 -28.69 4.92
N PRO A 96 14.22 -28.72 4.24
CA PRO A 96 14.08 -29.39 2.95
C PRO A 96 15.11 -28.84 1.95
N ARG A 97 15.75 -29.74 1.18
CA ARG A 97 16.77 -29.37 0.18
C ARG A 97 16.32 -28.26 -0.77
N GLU A 98 15.02 -28.19 -1.09
CA GLU A 98 14.42 -27.14 -1.92
C GLU A 98 14.60 -25.72 -1.34
N ARG A 99 14.61 -25.57 -0.01
CA ARG A 99 14.77 -24.27 0.67
C ARG A 99 16.23 -23.82 0.72
N LEU A 100 17.18 -24.77 0.69
CA LEU A 100 18.61 -24.49 0.63
C LEU A 100 19.07 -24.14 -0.79
N GLU A 101 18.50 -24.81 -1.79
CA GLU A 101 18.70 -24.45 -3.20
C GLU A 101 18.07 -23.09 -3.51
N ALA A 102 16.87 -22.80 -2.98
CA ALA A 102 16.23 -21.49 -3.11
C ALA A 102 17.02 -20.35 -2.42
N SER A 103 17.63 -20.62 -1.25
CA SER A 103 18.44 -19.61 -0.54
C SER A 103 19.79 -19.37 -1.20
N LYS A 104 20.41 -20.41 -1.78
CA LYS A 104 21.60 -20.26 -2.63
C LYS A 104 21.29 -19.50 -3.91
N ALA A 105 20.19 -19.82 -4.60
CA ALA A 105 19.75 -19.10 -5.79
C ALA A 105 19.46 -17.62 -5.49
N ALA A 106 18.85 -17.32 -4.34
CA ALA A 106 18.63 -15.94 -3.89
C ALA A 106 19.93 -15.21 -3.55
N ALA A 107 20.90 -15.87 -2.91
CA ALA A 107 22.21 -15.29 -2.60
C ALA A 107 23.05 -15.04 -3.87
N GLU A 108 22.91 -15.90 -4.88
CA GLU A 108 23.62 -15.78 -6.16
C GLU A 108 22.97 -14.70 -7.06
N ALA A 109 21.64 -14.57 -7.01
CA ALA A 109 20.92 -13.44 -7.61
C ALA A 109 21.31 -12.10 -6.96
N GLN A 110 21.47 -12.05 -5.64
CA GLN A 110 21.93 -10.85 -4.93
C GLN A 110 23.35 -10.45 -5.37
N LYS A 111 24.24 -11.43 -5.55
CA LYS A 111 25.63 -11.20 -5.99
C LYS A 111 25.73 -10.65 -7.41
N LEU A 112 24.77 -10.98 -8.27
CA LEU A 112 24.66 -10.42 -9.63
C LEU A 112 24.12 -8.99 -9.63
N VAL A 113 23.28 -8.63 -8.66
CA VAL A 113 22.77 -7.26 -8.46
C VAL A 113 23.88 -6.35 -7.92
N ASP A 114 24.67 -6.84 -6.96
CA ASP A 114 25.80 -6.08 -6.39
C ASP A 114 26.94 -5.89 -7.40
N ALA A 115 27.12 -6.81 -8.35
CA ALA A 115 28.13 -6.69 -9.43
C ALA A 115 27.76 -5.67 -10.51
N SER A 116 26.50 -5.23 -10.60
CA SER A 116 26.03 -4.24 -11.59
C SER A 116 25.97 -2.80 -11.03
N ALA A 117 26.21 -2.59 -9.75
CA ALA A 117 26.24 -1.26 -9.14
C ALA A 117 27.70 -0.76 -9.05
N SER A 118 28.10 0.06 -10.02
CA SER A 118 29.37 0.79 -9.95
C SER A 118 29.30 1.88 -8.86
N PRO A 119 30.31 2.06 -8.00
CA PRO A 119 30.21 2.93 -6.83
C PRO A 119 30.51 4.38 -7.25
N SER A 120 29.50 5.25 -7.20
CA SER A 120 29.73 6.70 -7.16
C SER A 120 29.51 7.18 -5.73
N ALA A 121 30.62 7.42 -5.03
CA ALA A 121 30.63 7.97 -3.68
C ALA A 121 30.09 9.42 -3.70
N SER A 122 29.08 9.71 -2.88
CA SER A 122 28.95 11.02 -2.25
C SER A 122 28.08 10.93 -1.00
N ALA A 123 28.44 11.74 -0.02
CA ALA A 123 28.17 11.60 1.40
C ALA A 123 26.70 11.47 1.82
N THR A 124 26.46 10.56 2.76
CA THR A 124 25.24 10.44 3.56
C THR A 124 25.07 11.65 4.48
N PRO A 125 23.92 12.35 4.45
CA PRO A 125 23.32 12.83 5.68
C PRO A 125 22.22 11.86 6.09
N THR A 126 22.33 11.36 7.31
CA THR A 126 21.28 10.64 8.02
C THR A 126 20.02 11.50 8.05
N PRO A 127 18.86 11.07 7.54
CA PRO A 127 17.61 11.75 7.85
C PRO A 127 17.19 11.32 9.25
N THR A 128 17.44 12.19 10.23
CA THR A 128 16.63 12.23 11.44
C THR A 128 15.25 12.72 11.03
N SER A 129 14.33 11.80 10.79
CA SER A 129 12.91 12.11 10.64
C SER A 129 12.39 12.74 11.92
N SER A 130 11.86 13.96 11.82
CA SER A 130 11.01 14.57 12.85
C SER A 130 9.60 14.78 12.29
N ALA A 131 8.70 13.93 12.80
CA ALA A 131 7.29 14.13 13.12
C ALA A 131 6.37 14.87 12.12
N SER A 132 5.59 14.06 11.38
CA SER A 132 4.11 14.18 11.36
C SER A 132 3.40 12.96 10.75
N ASP A 133 4.13 11.90 10.39
CA ASP A 133 3.56 10.65 9.85
C ASP A 133 3.51 9.54 10.92
N ALA A 134 3.01 9.86 12.11
CA ALA A 134 2.58 8.84 13.06
C ALA A 134 1.22 8.29 12.59
N GLY A 135 1.21 7.66 11.40
CA GLY A 135 0.04 6.99 10.87
C GLY A 135 -0.50 6.00 11.90
N ALA A 136 -1.82 5.85 11.93
CA ALA A 136 -2.54 4.86 12.73
C ALA A 136 -1.80 3.51 12.74
N PRO A 137 -1.88 2.72 13.85
CA PRO A 137 -1.15 1.47 13.97
C PRO A 137 -1.23 0.69 12.68
N LEU A 138 -0.08 0.21 12.19
CA LEU A 138 -0.05 -0.63 11.00
C LEU A 138 -1.02 -1.80 11.12
N ASP A 139 -1.35 -2.21 12.34
CA ASP A 139 -2.19 -3.35 12.63
C ASP A 139 -2.90 -3.15 13.99
N PRO A 140 -4.04 -2.45 14.03
CA PRO A 140 -4.73 -2.19 15.29
C PRO A 140 -5.28 -3.50 15.86
N GLU A 141 -4.99 -3.77 17.14
CA GLU A 141 -5.46 -4.99 17.79
C GLU A 141 -6.97 -4.99 18.05
N VAL A 142 -7.56 -3.78 18.13
CA VAL A 142 -8.99 -3.53 18.31
C VAL A 142 -9.40 -2.39 17.37
N THR A 143 -10.35 -2.64 16.48
CA THR A 143 -11.04 -1.57 15.75
C THR A 143 -12.15 -0.99 16.61
N LYS A 144 -12.25 0.33 16.64
CA LYS A 144 -13.39 1.01 17.24
C LYS A 144 -14.63 0.72 16.38
N ALA A 145 -15.77 0.48 17.05
CA ALA A 145 -17.03 0.27 16.36
C ALA A 145 -17.45 1.57 15.64
N LEU A 146 -17.84 1.43 14.37
CA LEU A 146 -18.42 2.53 13.61
C LEU A 146 -19.74 2.99 14.23
N ALA A 147 -20.04 4.28 14.09
CA ALA A 147 -21.29 4.84 14.59
C ALA A 147 -22.49 4.14 13.93
N ALA A 148 -23.40 3.61 14.75
CA ALA A 148 -24.62 2.97 14.28
C ALA A 148 -25.50 3.98 13.53
N GLY A 149 -26.02 3.59 12.36
CA GLY A 149 -26.88 4.44 11.52
C GLY A 149 -26.14 5.48 10.66
N ALA A 150 -24.82 5.62 10.78
CA ALA A 150 -24.03 6.43 9.83
C ALA A 150 -23.86 5.69 8.49
N SER A 151 -23.96 6.43 7.38
CA SER A 151 -23.63 5.94 6.03
C SER A 151 -22.15 6.20 5.73
N TYR A 152 -21.50 5.17 5.20
CA TYR A 152 -20.10 5.17 4.76
C TYR A 152 -20.04 4.74 3.29
N GLU A 153 -20.72 5.48 2.44
CA GLU A 153 -20.85 5.19 1.01
C GLU A 153 -20.13 6.24 0.17
N ALA A 154 -19.70 5.85 -1.03
CA ALA A 154 -19.15 6.76 -2.00
C ALA A 154 -20.23 7.71 -2.57
N PRO A 155 -19.88 8.92 -3.02
CA PRO A 155 -20.87 9.85 -3.62
C PRO A 155 -21.45 9.35 -4.95
N HIS A 156 -20.75 8.46 -5.65
CA HIS A 156 -21.18 7.88 -6.91
C HIS A 156 -21.02 6.36 -6.90
N ALA A 157 -21.78 5.68 -7.76
CA ALA A 157 -21.50 4.29 -8.08
C ALA A 157 -20.12 4.17 -8.74
N GLN A 158 -19.51 3.00 -8.59
CA GLN A 158 -18.27 2.69 -9.30
C GLN A 158 -18.52 2.65 -10.82
N PRO A 159 -17.48 2.74 -11.66
CA PRO A 159 -17.67 2.61 -13.09
C PRO A 159 -18.37 1.31 -13.46
N ALA A 160 -19.22 1.37 -14.49
CA ALA A 160 -19.93 0.19 -14.99
C ALA A 160 -18.94 -0.89 -15.47
N TYR A 161 -19.34 -2.15 -15.33
CA TYR A 161 -18.54 -3.30 -15.76
C TYR A 161 -18.08 -3.15 -17.22
N ALA A 162 -16.82 -3.50 -17.49
CA ALA A 162 -16.18 -3.42 -18.80
C ALA A 162 -16.06 -2.01 -19.41
N SER A 163 -16.22 -0.95 -18.62
CA SER A 163 -15.85 0.41 -19.04
C SER A 163 -14.34 0.52 -19.27
N LYS A 164 -13.92 1.20 -20.34
CA LYS A 164 -12.51 1.46 -20.59
C LYS A 164 -12.02 2.61 -19.71
N ALA A 165 -10.79 2.49 -19.21
CA ALA A 165 -10.20 3.51 -18.35
C ALA A 165 -10.05 4.87 -19.06
N LEU A 166 -9.71 4.88 -20.36
CA LEU A 166 -9.61 6.12 -21.15
C LEU A 166 -10.94 6.86 -21.27
N ASP A 167 -12.05 6.12 -21.43
CA ASP A 167 -13.38 6.71 -21.56
C ASP A 167 -13.80 7.39 -20.26
N ILE A 168 -13.52 6.78 -19.11
CA ILE A 168 -13.78 7.38 -17.80
C ILE A 168 -12.85 8.55 -17.54
N LEU A 169 -11.56 8.44 -17.88
CA LEU A 169 -10.59 9.52 -17.71
C LEU A 169 -11.04 10.79 -18.44
N ALA A 170 -11.61 10.66 -19.64
CA ALA A 170 -12.16 11.77 -20.41
C ALA A 170 -13.32 12.50 -19.72
N THR A 171 -13.97 11.87 -18.73
CA THR A 171 -15.05 12.49 -17.94
C THR A 171 -14.56 13.18 -16.67
N LEU A 172 -13.33 12.90 -16.22
CA LEU A 172 -12.82 13.47 -14.99
C LEU A 172 -12.54 14.96 -15.18
N PRO A 173 -12.96 15.84 -14.25
CA PRO A 173 -12.60 17.24 -14.32
C PRO A 173 -11.07 17.40 -14.29
N ILE A 174 -10.55 18.35 -15.06
CA ILE A 174 -9.15 18.74 -15.02
C ILE A 174 -9.05 20.09 -14.30
N LYS A 175 -8.36 20.13 -13.15
CA LYS A 175 -8.17 21.34 -12.34
C LYS A 175 -6.78 21.35 -11.69
N GLY A 176 -6.33 22.51 -11.22
CA GLY A 176 -5.12 22.60 -10.39
C GLY A 176 -5.26 21.89 -9.04
N ARG A 177 -4.14 21.73 -8.32
CA ARG A 177 -4.14 21.27 -6.93
C ARG A 177 -4.76 22.35 -6.04
N ALA A 178 -5.69 21.97 -5.17
CA ALA A 178 -6.15 22.82 -4.07
C ALA A 178 -5.08 22.88 -2.97
N PRO A 179 -5.10 23.90 -2.08
CA PRO A 179 -4.21 23.96 -0.93
C PRO A 179 -4.33 22.71 -0.05
N LYS A 180 -3.22 22.28 0.55
CA LYS A 180 -3.18 21.19 1.55
C LYS A 180 -3.65 21.64 2.95
N THR A 181 -4.03 22.90 3.10
CA THR A 181 -4.49 23.47 4.38
C THR A 181 -5.63 22.64 4.97
N GLY A 182 -5.53 22.34 6.27
CA GLY A 182 -6.54 21.56 6.99
C GLY A 182 -6.48 20.05 6.75
N TYR A 183 -5.54 19.55 5.94
CA TYR A 183 -5.34 18.11 5.82
C TYR A 183 -4.75 17.53 7.09
N ASP A 184 -5.47 16.58 7.68
CA ASP A 184 -4.97 15.58 8.61
C ASP A 184 -5.48 14.21 8.15
N ARG A 185 -4.76 13.13 8.46
CA ARG A 185 -5.21 11.77 8.10
C ARG A 185 -6.50 11.40 8.85
N ASP A 186 -6.69 11.92 10.05
CA ASP A 186 -7.88 11.69 10.87
C ASP A 186 -9.14 12.35 10.27
N GLU A 187 -8.98 13.28 9.32
CA GLU A 187 -10.11 13.81 8.54
C GLU A 187 -10.77 12.73 7.67
N PHE A 188 -10.10 11.61 7.43
CA PHE A 188 -10.64 10.45 6.73
C PHE A 188 -11.29 9.44 7.67
N GLY A 189 -11.55 9.83 8.92
CA GLY A 189 -12.17 8.97 9.91
C GLY A 189 -11.23 7.86 10.37
N GLN A 190 -11.82 6.80 10.90
CA GLN A 190 -11.06 5.70 11.48
C GLN A 190 -10.29 4.93 10.40
N ALA A 191 -8.98 4.79 10.61
CA ALA A 191 -8.14 3.91 9.82
C ALA A 191 -8.56 2.45 10.02
N TRP A 192 -8.62 1.70 8.91
CA TRP A 192 -8.97 0.28 8.88
C TRP A 192 -10.34 0.01 9.52
N ALA A 193 -11.31 0.91 9.31
CA ALA A 193 -12.66 0.71 9.80
C ALA A 193 -13.29 -0.52 9.13
N ASP A 194 -14.10 -1.26 9.89
CA ASP A 194 -14.95 -2.35 9.36
C ASP A 194 -16.21 -1.72 8.73
N VAL A 195 -16.05 -1.14 7.55
CA VAL A 195 -17.10 -0.36 6.86
C VAL A 195 -18.21 -1.24 6.29
N ASP A 196 -17.90 -2.49 5.94
CA ASP A 196 -18.88 -3.47 5.45
C ASP A 196 -19.53 -4.29 6.59
N ARG A 197 -19.04 -4.13 7.82
CA ARG A 197 -19.53 -4.76 9.05
C ARG A 197 -19.46 -6.28 8.99
N ASN A 198 -18.44 -6.81 8.32
CA ASN A 198 -18.22 -8.24 8.19
C ASN A 198 -17.51 -8.85 9.43
N GLY A 199 -17.08 -8.01 10.38
CA GLY A 199 -16.35 -8.39 11.60
C GLY A 199 -14.83 -8.36 11.46
N CYS A 200 -14.32 -7.89 10.32
CA CYS A 200 -12.91 -7.71 10.02
C CYS A 200 -12.59 -6.25 9.76
N ASP A 201 -11.42 -5.82 10.23
CA ASP A 201 -10.91 -4.53 9.81
C ASP A 201 -10.51 -4.57 8.33
N THR A 202 -10.67 -3.42 7.67
CA THR A 202 -10.38 -3.32 6.23
C THR A 202 -8.97 -3.78 5.89
N ARG A 203 -7.96 -3.56 6.75
CA ARG A 203 -6.60 -4.01 6.46
C ARG A 203 -6.54 -5.53 6.31
N ASN A 204 -7.16 -6.26 7.22
CA ASN A 204 -7.21 -7.72 7.15
C ASN A 204 -8.00 -8.21 5.94
N ASP A 205 -9.03 -7.48 5.50
CA ASP A 205 -9.72 -7.78 4.25
C ASP A 205 -8.80 -7.63 3.03
N ILE A 206 -7.97 -6.58 3.00
CA ILE A 206 -6.98 -6.40 1.93
C ILE A 206 -5.88 -7.46 1.98
N LEU A 207 -5.36 -7.80 3.16
CA LEU A 207 -4.38 -8.87 3.29
C LEU A 207 -4.97 -10.21 2.86
N LYS A 208 -6.22 -10.50 3.21
CA LYS A 208 -6.92 -11.72 2.80
C LYS A 208 -7.14 -11.77 1.29
N ARG A 209 -7.42 -10.63 0.66
CA ARG A 209 -7.61 -10.52 -0.80
C ARG A 209 -6.29 -10.70 -1.56
N ASP A 210 -5.23 -10.05 -1.09
CA ASP A 210 -3.99 -9.87 -1.87
C ASP A 210 -2.91 -10.92 -1.55
N LEU A 211 -2.96 -11.55 -0.38
CA LEU A 211 -2.02 -12.61 -0.02
C LEU A 211 -2.50 -13.99 -0.48
N THR A 212 -1.53 -14.86 -0.74
CA THR A 212 -1.74 -16.29 -0.95
C THR A 212 -1.13 -17.09 0.19
N GLN A 213 -1.40 -18.40 0.28
CA GLN A 213 -0.85 -19.28 1.31
C GLN A 213 -1.09 -18.76 2.74
N ILE A 214 -2.30 -18.25 2.97
CA ILE A 214 -2.66 -17.54 4.20
C ILE A 214 -2.78 -18.52 5.37
N ALA A 215 -2.22 -18.12 6.53
CA ALA A 215 -2.57 -18.66 7.83
C ALA A 215 -3.23 -17.57 8.68
N TYR A 216 -4.27 -17.91 9.43
CA TYR A 216 -4.99 -16.98 10.31
C TYR A 216 -4.51 -17.11 11.76
N ALA A 217 -4.54 -15.99 12.49
CA ALA A 217 -4.16 -15.91 13.90
C ALA A 217 -5.28 -16.41 14.84
N ASN A 218 -6.51 -16.48 14.33
CA ASN A 218 -7.72 -16.83 15.06
C ASN A 218 -8.56 -17.84 14.28
N SER A 219 -9.50 -18.48 14.99
CA SER A 219 -10.40 -19.49 14.41
C SER A 219 -11.42 -18.93 13.41
N VAL A 220 -11.62 -17.61 13.40
CA VAL A 220 -12.44 -16.91 12.42
C VAL A 220 -11.51 -16.39 11.32
N PRO A 221 -11.74 -16.70 10.03
CA PRO A 221 -10.82 -16.38 8.93
C PRO A 221 -10.83 -14.87 8.60
N CYS A 222 -10.17 -14.13 9.47
CA CYS A 222 -10.17 -12.68 9.55
C CYS A 222 -8.76 -12.16 9.79
N LYS A 223 -8.18 -12.43 10.96
CA LYS A 223 -6.88 -11.88 11.34
C LYS A 223 -5.77 -12.67 10.64
N VAL A 224 -5.16 -12.10 9.60
CA VAL A 224 -4.11 -12.76 8.82
C VAL A 224 -2.80 -12.82 9.61
N GLN A 225 -2.34 -14.02 9.97
CA GLN A 225 -1.07 -14.22 10.69
C GLN A 225 0.13 -14.26 9.74
N SER A 226 -0.02 -14.89 8.58
CA SER A 226 1.03 -14.97 7.57
C SER A 226 0.46 -15.21 6.17
N GLY A 227 1.26 -14.95 5.15
CA GLY A 227 0.95 -15.25 3.76
C GLY A 227 2.10 -14.83 2.83
N THR A 228 1.88 -14.97 1.53
CA THR A 228 2.83 -14.60 0.49
C THR A 228 2.21 -13.56 -0.42
N LEU A 229 2.85 -12.40 -0.53
CA LEU A 229 2.48 -11.32 -1.45
C LEU A 229 3.27 -11.46 -2.75
N ALA A 230 2.57 -11.57 -3.87
CA ALA A 230 3.16 -11.25 -5.17
C ALA A 230 2.98 -9.75 -5.40
N ASP A 231 3.98 -8.95 -5.04
CA ASP A 231 3.85 -7.50 -4.95
C ASP A 231 3.70 -6.88 -6.36
N PRO A 232 2.57 -6.23 -6.65
CA PRO A 232 2.31 -5.67 -7.98
C PRO A 232 3.21 -4.48 -8.29
N TYR A 233 3.66 -3.72 -7.28
CA TYR A 233 4.48 -2.53 -7.51
C TYR A 233 5.91 -2.86 -7.92
N THR A 234 6.50 -3.91 -7.36
CA THR A 234 7.90 -4.28 -7.60
C THR A 234 8.09 -5.61 -8.33
N ALA A 235 7.03 -6.38 -8.56
CA ALA A 235 7.05 -7.77 -9.05
C ALA A 235 7.82 -8.76 -8.14
N LYS A 236 8.13 -8.37 -6.89
CA LYS A 236 8.81 -9.23 -5.92
C LYS A 236 7.81 -10.16 -5.23
N ILE A 237 8.30 -11.31 -4.78
CA ILE A 237 7.58 -12.17 -3.85
C ILE A 237 8.02 -11.83 -2.43
N ILE A 238 7.07 -11.46 -1.56
CA ILE A 238 7.34 -11.02 -0.19
C ILE A 238 6.60 -11.94 0.77
N GLY A 239 7.34 -12.55 1.69
CA GLY A 239 6.75 -13.28 2.82
C GLY A 239 6.21 -12.32 3.86
N PHE A 240 4.92 -12.41 4.16
CA PHE A 240 4.28 -11.69 5.25
C PHE A 240 4.17 -12.60 6.47
N VAL A 241 4.71 -12.15 7.60
CA VAL A 241 4.41 -12.68 8.93
C VAL A 241 4.04 -11.50 9.82
N ARG A 242 2.88 -11.59 10.46
CA ARG A 242 2.43 -10.59 11.43
C ARG A 242 3.41 -10.52 12.58
N GLY A 243 3.92 -9.32 12.83
CA GLY A 243 4.88 -9.04 13.87
C GLY A 243 5.87 -7.97 13.45
N THR A 244 6.82 -7.66 14.34
CA THR A 244 7.76 -6.54 14.16
C THR A 244 8.70 -6.70 12.97
N THR A 245 8.90 -7.91 12.46
CA THR A 245 9.88 -8.20 11.41
C THR A 245 9.38 -7.87 10.00
N THR A 246 8.15 -8.26 9.67
CA THR A 246 7.64 -8.18 8.28
C THR A 246 6.33 -7.41 8.14
N SER A 247 5.65 -7.02 9.23
CA SER A 247 4.44 -6.19 9.11
C SER A 247 4.71 -4.84 8.45
N ALA A 248 5.90 -4.25 8.63
CA ALA A 248 6.30 -3.03 7.95
C ALA A 248 6.75 -3.26 6.50
N ALA A 249 7.12 -4.50 6.15
CA ALA A 249 7.53 -4.87 4.79
C ALA A 249 6.33 -5.03 3.84
N VAL A 250 5.15 -5.39 4.36
CA VAL A 250 3.89 -5.38 3.60
C VAL A 250 2.96 -4.32 4.17
N GLN A 251 2.84 -3.21 3.45
CA GLN A 251 1.93 -2.13 3.79
C GLN A 251 0.65 -2.21 2.96
N THR A 252 -0.40 -1.55 3.43
CA THR A 252 -1.62 -1.37 2.65
C THR A 252 -1.60 0.07 2.14
N ASP A 253 -1.33 0.24 0.85
CA ASP A 253 -1.28 1.55 0.19
C ASP A 253 -2.70 2.04 -0.14
N HIS A 254 -2.86 3.35 -0.07
CA HIS A 254 -3.93 4.08 -0.74
C HIS A 254 -3.47 4.44 -2.15
N VAL A 255 -3.93 3.68 -3.15
CA VAL A 255 -3.54 3.81 -4.56
C VAL A 255 -3.66 5.26 -5.05
N VAL A 256 -4.75 5.94 -4.69
CA VAL A 256 -4.83 7.40 -4.62
C VAL A 256 -4.56 7.82 -3.18
N ALA A 257 -3.40 8.43 -2.94
CA ALA A 257 -2.98 8.83 -1.59
C ALA A 257 -3.97 9.82 -0.96
N LEU A 258 -4.24 9.70 0.35
CA LEU A 258 -5.24 10.55 1.03
C LEU A 258 -4.89 12.05 0.98
N SER A 259 -3.61 12.40 1.08
CA SER A 259 -3.11 13.78 0.91
C SER A 259 -3.31 14.31 -0.51
N ASP A 260 -3.14 13.45 -1.52
CA ASP A 260 -3.41 13.82 -2.92
C ASP A 260 -4.92 14.01 -3.14
N ALA A 261 -5.72 13.08 -2.63
CA ALA A 261 -7.17 13.14 -2.70
C ALA A 261 -7.72 14.42 -2.04
N TRP A 262 -7.19 14.82 -0.88
CA TRP A 262 -7.56 16.07 -0.21
C TRP A 262 -7.43 17.29 -1.12
N GLN A 263 -6.26 17.42 -1.74
CA GLN A 263 -5.93 18.51 -2.67
C GLN A 263 -6.67 18.39 -4.01
N LYS A 264 -7.37 17.28 -4.25
CA LYS A 264 -8.08 16.98 -5.50
C LYS A 264 -9.56 16.65 -5.33
N GLY A 265 -10.15 17.10 -4.21
CA GLY A 265 -11.60 17.12 -4.02
C GLY A 265 -12.11 16.47 -2.75
N ALA A 266 -11.31 15.65 -2.08
CA ALA A 266 -11.76 14.96 -0.88
C ALA A 266 -12.09 15.92 0.28
N GLN A 267 -11.52 17.13 0.31
CA GLN A 267 -11.91 18.17 1.28
C GLN A 267 -13.39 18.60 1.17
N GLN A 268 -14.04 18.35 0.03
CA GLN A 268 -15.47 18.65 -0.20
C GLN A 268 -16.39 17.48 0.14
N LEU A 269 -15.82 16.29 0.36
CA LEU A 269 -16.59 15.11 0.75
C LEU A 269 -17.01 15.20 2.21
N SER A 270 -18.16 14.63 2.54
CA SER A 270 -18.55 14.43 3.94
C SER A 270 -17.56 13.49 4.66
N LEU A 271 -17.52 13.54 6.00
CA LEU A 271 -16.68 12.63 6.79
C LEU A 271 -16.99 11.16 6.48
N GLY A 272 -18.26 10.79 6.29
CA GLY A 272 -18.66 9.43 5.91
C GLY A 272 -18.07 8.99 4.57
N GLN A 273 -18.09 9.87 3.56
CA GLN A 273 -17.50 9.62 2.24
C GLN A 273 -15.97 9.57 2.27
N ARG A 274 -15.30 10.42 3.08
CA ARG A 274 -13.85 10.33 3.28
C ARG A 274 -13.45 9.03 3.98
N THR A 275 -14.25 8.61 4.96
CA THR A 275 -14.09 7.30 5.63
C THR A 275 -14.28 6.16 4.64
N ALA A 276 -15.28 6.24 3.75
CA ALA A 276 -15.46 5.27 2.67
C ALA A 276 -14.24 5.24 1.74
N LEU A 277 -13.76 6.39 1.26
CA LEU A 277 -12.58 6.50 0.39
C LEU A 277 -11.31 5.89 1.01
N ALA A 278 -11.13 6.09 2.32
CA ALA A 278 -9.96 5.55 3.03
C ALA A 278 -10.06 4.04 3.32
N ASN A 279 -11.26 3.45 3.22
CA ASN A 279 -11.49 2.03 3.50
C ASN A 279 -12.02 1.26 2.27
N ASP A 280 -12.10 1.89 1.10
CA ASP A 280 -12.55 1.24 -0.14
C ASP A 280 -11.48 0.25 -0.64
N PRO A 281 -11.79 -1.05 -0.81
CA PRO A 281 -10.88 -2.01 -1.40
C PRO A 281 -10.37 -1.61 -2.78
N LEU A 282 -11.12 -0.82 -3.56
CA LEU A 282 -10.64 -0.30 -4.83
C LEU A 282 -9.47 0.68 -4.66
N ASN A 283 -9.47 1.48 -3.61
CA ASN A 283 -8.40 2.41 -3.29
C ASN A 283 -7.27 1.76 -2.47
N LEU A 284 -7.43 0.52 -2.02
CA LEU A 284 -6.47 -0.14 -1.13
C LEU A 284 -5.75 -1.32 -1.80
N GLN A 285 -4.45 -1.47 -1.52
CA GLN A 285 -3.63 -2.56 -2.06
C GLN A 285 -2.49 -2.95 -1.12
N ALA A 286 -2.31 -4.24 -0.87
CA ALA A 286 -1.11 -4.73 -0.18
C ALA A 286 0.11 -4.59 -1.10
N THR A 287 1.19 -3.98 -0.61
CA THR A 287 2.39 -3.71 -1.39
C THR A 287 3.67 -3.68 -0.55
N ASP A 288 4.84 -3.68 -1.21
CA ASP A 288 6.15 -3.47 -0.61
C ASP A 288 6.24 -2.13 0.14
N GLY A 289 6.51 -2.20 1.44
CA GLY A 289 6.54 -1.05 2.34
C GLY A 289 7.53 0.06 1.95
N PRO A 290 8.80 -0.25 1.64
CA PRO A 290 9.76 0.76 1.16
C PRO A 290 9.34 1.43 -0.15
N THR A 291 8.74 0.68 -1.08
CA THR A 291 8.23 1.23 -2.35
C THR A 291 7.03 2.15 -2.11
N ASN A 292 6.14 1.78 -1.19
CA ASN A 292 5.03 2.63 -0.78
C ASN A 292 5.49 3.94 -0.11
N GLN A 293 6.52 3.87 0.74
CA GLN A 293 7.10 5.08 1.34
C GLN A 293 7.73 6.01 0.30
N GLN A 294 8.34 5.45 -0.76
CA GLN A 294 8.86 6.24 -1.88
C GLN A 294 7.75 6.91 -2.70
N LYS A 295 6.58 6.28 -2.82
CA LYS A 295 5.42 6.86 -3.50
C LYS A 295 4.93 8.13 -2.79
N GLY A 296 4.87 8.12 -1.46
CA GLY A 296 4.39 9.26 -0.66
C GLY A 296 2.97 9.70 -1.07
N ASP A 297 2.78 11.01 -1.28
CA ASP A 297 1.54 11.59 -1.81
C ASP A 297 1.60 11.90 -3.32
N GLY A 298 2.51 11.24 -4.04
CA GLY A 298 2.64 11.36 -5.48
C GLY A 298 1.42 10.87 -6.24
N ASP A 299 1.02 11.63 -7.26
CA ASP A 299 0.04 11.21 -8.27
C ASP A 299 0.70 10.50 -9.45
N ALA A 300 -0.10 10.06 -10.43
CA ALA A 300 0.42 9.35 -11.61
C ALA A 300 1.44 10.14 -12.47
N ALA A 301 1.50 11.48 -12.34
CA ALA A 301 2.54 12.29 -12.98
C ALA A 301 3.85 12.31 -12.18
N THR A 302 3.74 12.21 -10.86
CA THR A 302 4.89 12.31 -9.94
C THR A 302 5.54 10.96 -9.70
N TRP A 303 4.75 9.89 -9.63
CA TRP A 303 5.23 8.56 -9.33
C TRP A 303 4.41 7.48 -10.05
N LEU A 304 5.12 6.46 -10.55
CA LEU A 304 4.54 5.26 -11.12
C LEU A 304 5.29 4.04 -10.57
N PRO A 305 4.62 2.89 -10.38
CA PRO A 305 5.27 1.69 -9.91
C PRO A 305 6.50 1.31 -10.76
N PRO A 306 7.60 0.84 -10.14
CA PRO A 306 8.78 0.39 -10.88
C PRO A 306 8.47 -0.80 -11.79
N ASN A 307 7.53 -1.67 -11.40
CA ASN A 307 7.00 -2.72 -12.25
C ASN A 307 6.16 -2.13 -13.41
N LYS A 308 6.77 -2.01 -14.59
CA LYS A 308 6.15 -1.39 -15.76
C LYS A 308 4.91 -2.14 -16.26
N SER A 309 4.86 -3.47 -16.13
CA SER A 309 3.72 -4.24 -16.61
C SER A 309 2.44 -3.98 -15.82
N PHE A 310 2.57 -3.47 -14.59
CA PHE A 310 1.44 -3.16 -13.72
C PHE A 310 0.88 -1.74 -13.89
N ARG A 311 1.59 -0.85 -14.62
CA ARG A 311 1.24 0.59 -14.69
C ARG A 311 -0.15 0.85 -15.30
N CYS A 312 -0.58 0.04 -16.26
CA CYS A 312 -1.91 0.15 -16.85
C CYS A 312 -3.02 -0.09 -15.82
N GLU A 313 -2.89 -1.17 -15.02
CA GLU A 313 -3.84 -1.47 -13.96
C GLU A 313 -3.80 -0.40 -12.86
N TYR A 314 -2.60 0.05 -12.48
CA TYR A 314 -2.41 1.10 -11.48
C TYR A 314 -3.13 2.40 -11.86
N VAL A 315 -2.93 2.88 -13.09
CA VAL A 315 -3.58 4.09 -13.61
C VAL A 315 -5.09 3.90 -13.75
N ALA A 316 -5.54 2.76 -14.30
CA ALA A 316 -6.96 2.46 -14.43
C ALA A 316 -7.68 2.44 -13.06
N ARG A 317 -7.03 1.88 -12.03
CA ARG A 317 -7.53 1.87 -10.66
C ARG A 317 -7.65 3.27 -10.07
N GLN A 318 -6.65 4.14 -10.27
CA GLN A 318 -6.75 5.54 -9.85
C GLN A 318 -7.91 6.26 -10.53
N ILE A 319 -8.14 6.02 -11.83
CA ILE A 319 -9.25 6.61 -12.58
C ILE A 319 -10.59 6.17 -12.00
N SER A 320 -10.78 4.88 -11.72
CA SER A 320 -12.00 4.39 -11.06
C SER A 320 -12.22 5.06 -9.71
N VAL A 321 -11.20 5.11 -8.84
CA VAL A 321 -11.31 5.76 -7.53
C VAL A 321 -11.70 7.23 -7.67
N LYS A 322 -11.05 7.97 -8.57
CA LYS A 322 -11.33 9.39 -8.76
C LYS A 322 -12.74 9.65 -9.28
N ALA A 323 -13.22 8.83 -10.22
CA ALA A 323 -14.60 8.91 -10.72
C ALA A 323 -15.63 8.69 -9.60
N THR A 324 -15.41 7.66 -8.78
CA THR A 324 -16.34 7.25 -7.72
C THR A 324 -16.43 8.28 -6.59
N TYR A 325 -15.34 8.97 -6.29
CA TYR A 325 -15.25 9.94 -5.19
C TYR A 325 -15.26 11.40 -5.62
N SER A 326 -15.71 11.68 -6.85
CA SER A 326 -15.79 13.05 -7.40
C SER A 326 -14.45 13.81 -7.35
N LEU A 327 -13.33 13.09 -7.43
CA LEU A 327 -11.99 13.68 -7.41
C LEU A 327 -11.59 14.09 -8.82
N TRP A 328 -10.81 15.17 -8.93
CA TRP A 328 -10.28 15.64 -10.20
C TRP A 328 -8.82 15.18 -10.42
N VAL A 329 -8.35 15.38 -11.64
CA VAL A 329 -6.94 15.22 -12.02
C VAL A 329 -6.33 16.57 -12.35
N THR A 330 -5.02 16.69 -12.20
CA THR A 330 -4.30 17.83 -12.81
C THR A 330 -4.06 17.56 -14.30
N GLN A 331 -3.73 18.60 -15.07
CA GLN A 331 -3.38 18.41 -16.48
C GLN A 331 -2.20 17.43 -16.64
N ALA A 332 -1.13 17.62 -15.84
CA ALA A 332 0.04 16.74 -15.88
C ALA A 332 -0.31 15.28 -15.53
N GLU A 333 -1.15 15.08 -14.52
CA GLU A 333 -1.63 13.75 -14.14
C GLU A 333 -2.47 13.11 -15.25
N HIS A 334 -3.42 13.86 -15.81
CA HIS A 334 -4.23 13.40 -16.93
C HIS A 334 -3.35 12.96 -18.12
N ASP A 335 -2.38 13.79 -18.50
CA ASP A 335 -1.48 13.51 -19.62
C ASP A 335 -0.59 12.28 -19.35
N ALA A 336 -0.10 12.13 -18.11
CA ALA A 336 0.62 10.93 -17.70
C ALA A 336 -0.25 9.66 -17.77
N MET A 337 -1.50 9.75 -17.31
CA MET A 337 -2.46 8.64 -17.38
C MET A 337 -2.77 8.27 -18.84
N VAL A 338 -3.01 9.23 -19.72
CA VAL A 338 -3.19 9.00 -21.17
C VAL A 338 -1.95 8.36 -21.79
N GLY A 339 -0.76 8.85 -21.45
CA GLY A 339 0.50 8.32 -21.95
C GLY A 339 0.71 6.84 -21.61
N ILE A 340 0.39 6.45 -20.38
CA ILE A 340 0.44 5.04 -19.96
C ILE A 340 -0.64 4.22 -20.68
N LEU A 341 -1.89 4.69 -20.70
CA LEU A 341 -3.01 3.96 -21.28
C LEU A 341 -2.93 3.83 -22.81
N THR A 342 -2.17 4.69 -23.49
CA THR A 342 -1.88 4.54 -24.93
C THR A 342 -1.12 3.24 -25.21
N GLY A 343 -0.30 2.75 -24.28
CA GLY A 343 0.36 1.45 -24.38
C GLY A 343 -0.57 0.25 -24.13
N CYS A 344 -1.80 0.50 -23.67
CA CYS A 344 -2.79 -0.52 -23.30
C CYS A 344 -4.22 0.01 -23.49
N PRO A 345 -4.63 0.35 -24.73
CA PRO A 345 -5.88 1.07 -25.00
C PRO A 345 -7.16 0.28 -24.67
N GLY A 346 -7.04 -1.04 -24.48
CA GLY A 346 -8.12 -1.91 -24.02
C GLY A 346 -8.21 -2.06 -22.49
N GLN A 347 -7.37 -1.36 -21.72
CA GLN A 347 -7.37 -1.47 -20.27
C GLN A 347 -8.74 -1.07 -19.71
N LEU A 348 -9.37 -2.02 -19.02
CA LEU A 348 -10.63 -1.81 -18.33
C LEU A 348 -10.39 -1.12 -16.99
N ALA A 349 -11.35 -0.29 -16.60
CA ALA A 349 -11.40 0.29 -15.28
C ALA A 349 -11.94 -0.73 -14.28
N PRO A 350 -11.21 -1.05 -13.20
CA PRO A 350 -11.70 -1.99 -12.20
C PRO A 350 -12.94 -1.44 -11.48
N THR A 351 -13.86 -2.33 -11.15
CA THR A 351 -15.09 -2.05 -10.41
C THR A 351 -15.39 -3.21 -9.46
N ASN A 352 -16.04 -2.93 -8.34
CA ASN A 352 -16.56 -3.95 -7.42
C ASN A 352 -17.98 -4.40 -7.81
N GLU A 353 -18.60 -3.78 -8.82
CA GLU A 353 -19.87 -4.22 -9.38
C GLU A 353 -19.70 -5.57 -10.08
N LYS A 354 -20.60 -6.52 -9.79
CA LYS A 354 -20.64 -7.78 -10.51
C LYS A 354 -21.00 -7.51 -11.97
N ALA A 355 -20.38 -8.28 -12.87
CA ALA A 355 -20.81 -8.32 -14.26
C ALA A 355 -22.34 -8.50 -14.30
N PRO A 356 -23.08 -7.70 -15.10
CA PRO A 356 -24.49 -7.95 -15.30
C PRO A 356 -24.66 -9.41 -15.66
N VAL A 357 -25.47 -10.14 -14.90
CA VAL A 357 -25.87 -11.48 -15.33
C VAL A 357 -26.57 -11.27 -16.66
N GLU A 358 -25.98 -11.78 -17.75
CA GLU A 358 -26.65 -11.81 -19.04
C GLU A 358 -27.95 -12.59 -18.82
N THR A 359 -29.06 -11.85 -18.71
CA THR A 359 -30.38 -12.45 -18.89
C THR A 359 -30.36 -12.98 -20.31
N PRO A 360 -30.51 -14.30 -20.54
CA PRO A 360 -30.54 -14.81 -21.90
C PRO A 360 -31.60 -14.02 -22.66
N ALA A 361 -31.22 -13.40 -23.77
CA ALA A 361 -32.19 -12.78 -24.65
C ALA A 361 -33.28 -13.84 -24.94
N PRO A 362 -34.57 -13.51 -24.79
CA PRO A 362 -35.63 -14.47 -25.10
C PRO A 362 -35.37 -14.99 -26.50
N ALA A 363 -35.18 -16.31 -26.61
CA ALA A 363 -34.91 -16.96 -27.88
C ALA A 363 -35.96 -16.47 -28.87
N SER A 364 -35.50 -15.79 -29.93
CA SER A 364 -36.36 -15.48 -31.07
C SER A 364 -37.00 -16.80 -31.49
N PRO A 365 -38.34 -16.92 -31.54
CA PRO A 365 -38.97 -18.18 -31.89
C PRO A 365 -38.44 -18.56 -33.27
N ALA A 366 -37.75 -19.70 -33.33
CA ALA A 366 -37.24 -20.27 -34.55
C ALA A 366 -38.38 -20.25 -35.58
N ALA A 367 -38.12 -19.65 -36.74
CA ALA A 367 -39.01 -19.72 -37.88
C ALA A 367 -39.26 -21.20 -38.15
N VAL A 368 -40.51 -21.63 -37.92
CA VAL A 368 -40.97 -22.95 -38.30
C VAL A 368 -40.99 -22.96 -39.82
N GLU A 369 -40.05 -23.68 -40.40
CA GLU A 369 -40.03 -24.04 -41.82
C GLU A 369 -41.34 -24.79 -42.15
N PRO A 370 -42.15 -24.32 -43.12
CA PRO A 370 -43.40 -24.99 -43.44
C PRO A 370 -43.13 -26.30 -44.19
N ALA A 371 -43.69 -27.39 -43.67
CA ALA A 371 -43.69 -28.71 -44.29
C ALA A 371 -44.42 -28.71 -45.66
N PRO A 372 -44.03 -29.58 -46.62
CA PRO A 372 -44.52 -29.54 -47.99
C PRO A 372 -45.94 -30.11 -48.13
N ALA A 373 -46.82 -29.39 -48.82
CA ALA A 373 -48.16 -29.83 -49.17
C ALA A 373 -48.16 -30.69 -50.45
N ALA A 374 -48.86 -31.83 -50.40
CA ALA A 374 -49.19 -32.68 -51.55
C ALA A 374 -50.39 -32.11 -52.35
N PRO A 375 -50.57 -32.50 -53.64
CA PRO A 375 -51.28 -31.69 -54.63
C PRO A 375 -52.78 -32.04 -54.78
N ALA A 376 -53.58 -31.07 -55.23
CA ALA A 376 -54.97 -31.24 -55.64
C ALA A 376 -55.26 -30.43 -56.95
N PRO A 377 -56.27 -30.83 -57.74
CA PRO A 377 -56.25 -30.90 -59.22
C PRO A 377 -56.75 -29.62 -59.95
N PRO A 378 -56.65 -29.56 -61.30
CA PRO A 378 -56.82 -28.32 -62.05
C PRO A 378 -58.28 -28.08 -62.47
N ALA A 379 -58.70 -26.81 -62.50
CA ALA A 379 -59.87 -26.39 -63.25
C ALA A 379 -59.65 -25.00 -63.84
N VAL A 380 -60.06 -24.89 -65.09
CA VAL A 380 -59.72 -23.87 -66.07
C VAL A 380 -60.95 -22.99 -66.32
N VAL A 381 -60.69 -21.80 -66.86
CA VAL A 381 -61.53 -20.94 -67.72
C VAL A 381 -62.35 -19.82 -67.03
N ALA A 382 -61.99 -18.59 -67.43
CA ALA A 382 -62.66 -17.29 -67.22
C ALA A 382 -63.96 -17.16 -68.09
N PRO A 383 -64.78 -16.06 -68.09
CA PRO A 383 -64.37 -14.69 -68.47
C PRO A 383 -65.03 -13.50 -67.71
N ALA A 384 -64.50 -12.30 -68.01
CA ALA A 384 -64.74 -10.91 -67.52
C ALA A 384 -66.14 -10.31 -67.88
N PRO A 385 -66.48 -8.99 -67.71
CA PRO A 385 -65.80 -7.75 -67.21
C PRO A 385 -66.68 -6.91 -66.21
N ALA A 386 -66.36 -5.74 -65.62
CA ALA A 386 -65.97 -4.45 -66.20
C ALA A 386 -65.59 -3.38 -65.12
N ALA A 387 -64.53 -2.60 -65.44
CA ALA A 387 -64.26 -1.14 -65.30
C ALA A 387 -64.68 -0.30 -64.06
N PRO A 388 -64.10 0.92 -63.82
CA PRO A 388 -62.82 1.52 -64.26
C PRO A 388 -61.92 2.02 -63.10
N ALA A 389 -60.70 2.40 -63.45
CA ALA A 389 -59.68 2.97 -62.54
C ALA A 389 -59.98 4.42 -62.09
N PRO A 390 -59.60 4.80 -60.86
CA PRO A 390 -59.24 6.18 -60.53
C PRO A 390 -57.72 6.40 -60.62
N ALA A 391 -57.37 7.61 -61.06
CA ALA A 391 -56.03 8.13 -61.30
C ALA A 391 -55.12 8.18 -60.04
N PRO A 392 -53.79 8.36 -60.21
CA PRO A 392 -52.82 8.26 -59.13
C PRO A 392 -52.88 9.46 -58.18
N ALA A 393 -52.88 9.19 -56.87
CA ALA A 393 -52.62 10.19 -55.86
C ALA A 393 -51.12 10.54 -55.85
N VAL A 394 -50.82 11.82 -56.11
CA VAL A 394 -49.48 12.41 -56.01
C VAL A 394 -49.05 12.40 -54.54
N ALA A 395 -47.91 11.78 -54.26
CA ALA A 395 -47.25 11.82 -52.96
C ALA A 395 -46.71 13.23 -52.66
N PRO A 396 -46.79 13.74 -51.41
CA PRO A 396 -46.17 15.01 -51.04
C PRO A 396 -44.63 14.89 -51.08
N PRO A 397 -43.91 15.97 -51.43
CA PRO A 397 -42.45 15.94 -51.50
C PRO A 397 -41.84 15.81 -50.10
N ALA A 398 -40.77 15.01 -50.02
CA ALA A 398 -39.95 14.85 -48.83
C ALA A 398 -39.31 16.19 -48.40
N PRO A 399 -39.17 16.47 -47.10
CA PRO A 399 -38.48 17.67 -46.63
C PRO A 399 -37.00 17.64 -47.05
N ALA A 400 -36.56 18.74 -47.66
CA ALA A 400 -35.18 18.95 -48.06
C ALA A 400 -34.26 18.99 -46.82
N VAL A 401 -33.24 18.14 -46.83
CA VAL A 401 -32.15 18.19 -45.86
C VAL A 401 -31.30 19.41 -46.16
N VAL A 402 -31.36 20.42 -45.27
CA VAL A 402 -30.44 21.55 -45.28
C VAL A 402 -29.10 21.07 -44.70
N PRO A 403 -27.96 21.20 -45.42
CA PRO A 403 -26.66 20.87 -44.84
C PRO A 403 -26.34 21.83 -43.68
N PRO A 404 -25.72 21.35 -42.58
CA PRO A 404 -25.35 22.21 -41.46
C PRO A 404 -24.34 23.27 -41.92
N ALA A 405 -24.54 24.50 -41.43
CA ALA A 405 -23.67 25.63 -41.70
C ALA A 405 -22.22 25.36 -41.23
N PRO A 406 -21.19 25.87 -41.94
CA PRO A 406 -19.81 25.75 -41.50
C PRO A 406 -19.60 26.39 -40.12
N ALA A 407 -18.87 25.70 -39.25
CA ALA A 407 -18.49 26.21 -37.94
C ALA A 407 -17.72 27.55 -38.06
N PRO A 408 -17.95 28.53 -37.17
CA PRO A 408 -17.19 29.77 -37.15
C PRO A 408 -15.69 29.51 -36.99
N ALA A 409 -14.88 30.24 -37.73
CA ALA A 409 -13.42 30.18 -37.61
C ALA A 409 -12.96 30.54 -36.17
N PRO A 410 -11.95 29.86 -35.62
CA PRO A 410 -11.41 30.17 -34.29
C PRO A 410 -10.95 31.63 -34.20
N ALA A 411 -11.27 32.29 -33.10
CA ALA A 411 -10.78 33.63 -32.81
C ALA A 411 -9.23 33.62 -32.76
N PRO A 412 -8.56 34.72 -33.18
CA PRO A 412 -7.11 34.83 -33.11
C PRO A 412 -6.62 34.63 -31.67
N ALA A 413 -5.58 33.82 -31.51
CA ALA A 413 -4.92 33.61 -30.22
C ALA A 413 -4.48 34.96 -29.62
N PRO A 414 -4.66 35.19 -28.30
CA PRO A 414 -4.09 36.36 -27.64
C PRO A 414 -2.57 36.41 -27.87
N ALA A 415 -2.06 37.59 -28.21
CA ALA A 415 -0.61 37.80 -28.30
C ALA A 415 0.05 37.38 -26.96
N PRO A 416 1.23 36.74 -26.98
CA PRO A 416 1.92 36.34 -25.77
C PRO A 416 2.11 37.56 -24.86
N ALA A 417 1.60 37.48 -23.64
CA ALA A 417 1.96 38.44 -22.62
C ALA A 417 3.48 38.37 -22.44
N VAL A 418 4.16 39.51 -22.55
CA VAL A 418 5.58 39.64 -22.23
C VAL A 418 5.73 39.26 -20.77
N VAL A 419 6.23 38.05 -20.50
CA VAL A 419 6.60 37.63 -19.15
C VAL A 419 7.76 38.54 -18.74
N PRO A 420 7.64 39.32 -17.65
CA PRO A 420 8.77 40.10 -17.15
C PRO A 420 9.93 39.13 -16.86
N PRO A 421 11.19 39.52 -17.15
CA PRO A 421 12.33 38.64 -16.90
C PRO A 421 12.32 38.18 -15.45
N ALA A 422 12.59 36.90 -15.24
CA ALA A 422 12.72 36.31 -13.91
C ALA A 422 13.66 37.19 -13.05
N PRO A 423 13.28 37.55 -11.81
CA PRO A 423 14.12 38.40 -10.98
C PRO A 423 15.47 37.71 -10.76
N ALA A 424 16.55 38.46 -10.99
CA ALA A 424 17.93 38.06 -10.72
C ALA A 424 18.07 37.53 -9.27
N PRO A 425 19.04 36.65 -8.97
CA PRO A 425 19.19 36.05 -7.65
C PRO A 425 19.29 37.13 -6.57
N ALA A 426 18.22 37.29 -5.79
CA ALA A 426 18.10 38.40 -4.85
C ALA A 426 18.95 38.14 -3.61
N TYR A 427 20.09 38.82 -3.49
CA TYR A 427 20.91 38.82 -2.28
C TYR A 427 20.44 39.96 -1.35
N TYR A 428 19.78 39.65 -0.23
CA TYR A 428 19.38 40.63 0.81
C TYR A 428 20.39 40.77 1.96
N ALA A 429 21.10 41.89 2.07
CA ALA A 429 22.15 42.06 3.09
C ALA A 429 21.69 41.78 4.53
N ASN A 430 20.41 42.07 4.84
CA ASN A 430 19.77 41.78 6.14
C ASN A 430 18.23 41.72 5.98
N CYS A 431 17.51 41.37 7.05
CA CYS A 431 16.06 41.26 7.03
C CYS A 431 15.31 42.57 6.78
N ALA A 432 15.90 43.72 7.11
CA ALA A 432 15.30 45.01 6.77
C ALA A 432 15.28 45.25 5.25
N ALA A 433 16.36 44.87 4.55
CA ALA A 433 16.41 44.92 3.08
C ALA A 433 15.41 43.93 2.43
N ALA A 434 15.26 42.72 2.99
CA ALA A 434 14.28 41.75 2.50
C ALA A 434 12.83 42.25 2.68
N ARG A 435 12.51 42.86 3.83
CA ARG A 435 11.20 43.47 4.10
C ARG A 435 10.92 44.68 3.21
N ALA A 436 11.89 45.58 3.03
CA ALA A 436 11.74 46.75 2.16
C ALA A 436 11.52 46.38 0.68
N ALA A 437 12.07 45.23 0.25
CA ALA A 437 11.85 44.67 -1.08
C ALA A 437 10.54 43.86 -1.20
N GLY A 438 9.76 43.72 -0.11
CA GLY A 438 8.53 42.94 -0.09
C GLY A 438 8.74 41.42 -0.16
N ALA A 439 9.94 40.93 0.14
CA ALA A 439 10.34 39.53 -0.02
C ALA A 439 10.29 38.71 1.28
N ALA A 440 10.00 39.32 2.42
CA ALA A 440 9.87 38.62 3.70
C ALA A 440 8.40 38.24 4.00
N PRO A 441 8.14 37.10 4.65
CA PRO A 441 9.11 36.12 5.17
C PRO A 441 9.76 35.27 4.06
N LEU A 442 11.05 34.93 4.23
CA LEU A 442 11.83 34.13 3.29
C LEU A 442 11.90 32.67 3.79
N TYR A 443 11.51 31.71 2.96
CA TYR A 443 11.51 30.29 3.36
C TYR A 443 12.74 29.54 2.85
N ALA A 444 13.19 28.53 3.58
CA ALA A 444 14.31 27.68 3.18
C ALA A 444 14.12 27.11 1.76
N GLY A 445 15.10 27.37 0.89
CA GLY A 445 15.06 26.98 -0.53
C GLY A 445 14.52 28.07 -1.47
N GLN A 446 13.97 29.18 -0.97
CA GLN A 446 13.56 30.31 -1.81
C GLN A 446 14.76 31.20 -2.21
N PRO A 447 14.72 31.82 -3.40
CA PRO A 447 15.71 32.82 -3.81
C PRO A 447 15.83 33.95 -2.78
N GLY A 448 17.04 34.13 -2.24
CA GLY A 448 17.36 35.13 -1.22
C GLY A 448 17.25 34.66 0.22
N TYR A 449 16.75 33.46 0.48
CA TYR A 449 16.91 32.80 1.78
C TYR A 449 18.38 32.48 2.05
N ARG A 450 18.79 32.65 3.30
CA ARG A 450 20.12 32.27 3.80
C ARG A 450 20.03 32.04 5.30
N ALA A 451 20.69 30.99 5.77
CA ALA A 451 20.69 30.59 7.18
C ALA A 451 21.18 31.70 8.14
N GLY A 452 21.97 32.68 7.66
CA GLY A 452 22.36 33.83 8.48
C GLY A 452 21.26 34.87 8.71
N LEU A 453 20.14 34.80 7.97
CA LEU A 453 18.95 35.63 8.19
C LEU A 453 17.86 34.91 9.02
N ASP A 454 18.07 33.62 9.27
CA ASP A 454 17.19 32.74 10.03
C ASP A 454 17.80 32.52 11.43
N GLY A 455 17.38 33.35 12.38
CA GLY A 455 18.00 33.43 13.70
C GLY A 455 17.72 32.22 14.58
N ASP A 456 16.53 31.63 14.46
CA ASP A 456 16.04 30.47 15.18
C ASP A 456 16.16 29.15 14.41
N LYS A 457 16.53 29.21 13.13
CA LYS A 457 16.84 28.07 12.26
C LYS A 457 15.66 27.13 12.09
N ASP A 458 14.45 27.69 12.04
CA ASP A 458 13.22 26.94 11.82
C ASP A 458 12.85 26.82 10.33
N GLY A 459 13.64 27.45 9.46
CA GLY A 459 13.43 27.46 8.01
C GLY A 459 12.70 28.70 7.51
N VAL A 460 12.40 29.69 8.37
CA VAL A 460 11.74 30.94 8.01
C VAL A 460 12.60 32.14 8.41
N ALA A 461 13.33 32.70 7.45
CA ALA A 461 14.11 33.92 7.67
C ALA A 461 13.21 35.17 7.65
N CYS A 462 13.54 36.16 8.49
CA CYS A 462 12.94 37.50 8.48
C CYS A 462 11.43 37.57 8.78
N GLU A 463 10.93 36.61 9.56
CA GLU A 463 9.55 36.52 10.03
C GLU A 463 9.12 37.60 11.05
N LYS A 464 10.08 38.30 11.66
CA LYS A 464 9.85 39.34 12.69
C LYS A 464 10.34 40.73 12.26
#